data_AF-A0A662DW31-F1
#
_entry.id   AF-A0A662DW31-F1
#
_cell.length_a   1.000
_cell.length_b   1.000
_cell.length_c   1.000
_cell.angle_alpha   90.00
_cell.angle_beta   90.00
_cell.angle_gamma   90.00
#
_symmetry.space_group_name_H-M   'P 1'
#
loop_
_entity.id
_entity.type
_entity.pdbx_description
1 polymer ?
#
loop_
_entity_poly.entity_id
_entity_poly.type
_entity_poly.pdbx_seq_one_letter_code
_entity_poly.pdbx_strand_id
1 'polypeptide(L)'
;MTMTSDAATVDSTDTNDTTVDEHDSHDVSDKQYIIIALLLAVLTAAEVIVSYLDIGAWLVPTLLIMMTVKFATIVGYFMHLKFDSAIFKFMFYVGLGMAVALYGIMLTTFHFFIT
;
A
#
# COMPACT_ATOMS: atom_id res chain seq x y z
N MET A 1 -30.38 64.35 -10.88
CA MET A 1 -30.43 63.46 -9.69
C MET A 1 -31.72 62.68 -9.84
N THR A 2 -31.79 61.42 -10.27
CA THR A 2 -30.89 60.25 -10.33
C THR A 2 -31.34 59.40 -11.53
N MET A 3 -30.47 59.05 -12.47
CA MET A 3 -30.04 57.67 -12.75
C MET A 3 -31.01 56.60 -12.20
N THR A 4 -31.84 56.01 -13.06
CA THR A 4 -32.38 54.66 -12.83
C THR A 4 -31.86 53.79 -13.97
N SER A 5 -30.79 53.08 -13.64
CA SER A 5 -30.11 52.11 -14.48
C SER A 5 -31.01 50.89 -14.76
N ASP A 6 -30.74 50.27 -15.90
CA ASP A 6 -30.92 48.85 -16.17
C ASP A 6 -32.26 48.22 -15.78
N ALA A 7 -33.23 48.41 -16.66
CA ALA A 7 -34.30 47.43 -16.83
C ALA A 7 -34.05 46.66 -18.14
N ALA A 8 -33.50 45.46 -17.97
CA ALA A 8 -33.81 44.28 -18.78
C ALA A 8 -33.43 44.33 -20.26
N THR A 9 -32.13 44.21 -20.56
CA THR A 9 -31.73 43.31 -21.64
C THR A 9 -31.42 41.99 -20.96
N VAL A 10 -32.40 41.09 -20.98
CA VAL A 10 -32.33 39.77 -20.36
C VAL A 10 -31.21 39.00 -21.04
N ASP A 11 -30.16 38.91 -20.24
CA ASP A 11 -28.93 38.17 -20.39
C ASP A 11 -29.21 36.67 -20.57
N SER A 12 -28.29 36.05 -21.31
CA SER A 12 -28.01 34.63 -21.36
C SER A 12 -29.12 33.70 -21.88
N THR A 13 -28.98 33.39 -23.16
CA THR A 13 -29.27 32.07 -23.76
C THR A 13 -29.02 30.96 -22.74
N ASP A 14 -30.11 30.46 -22.16
CA ASP A 14 -30.15 29.27 -21.30
C ASP A 14 -29.85 28.05 -22.18
N THR A 15 -28.56 27.90 -22.47
CA THR A 15 -28.01 26.71 -23.12
C THR A 15 -28.11 25.63 -22.07
N ASN A 16 -29.11 24.79 -22.27
CA ASN A 16 -29.18 23.43 -21.77
C ASN A 16 -27.88 22.70 -22.15
N ASP A 17 -26.82 22.97 -21.39
CA ASP A 17 -25.62 22.17 -21.39
C ASP A 17 -25.76 21.20 -20.24
N THR A 18 -26.20 20.01 -20.62
CA THR A 18 -26.05 18.80 -19.84
C THR A 18 -24.54 18.61 -19.62
N THR A 19 -23.98 19.27 -18.61
CA THR A 19 -22.67 18.91 -18.09
C THR A 19 -22.86 17.57 -17.39
N VAL A 20 -22.79 16.53 -18.21
CA VAL A 20 -22.38 15.18 -17.83
C VAL A 20 -21.42 15.26 -16.66
N ASP A 21 -21.82 14.63 -15.56
CA ASP A 21 -20.98 14.35 -14.40
C ASP A 21 -19.64 13.75 -14.87
N GLU A 22 -18.64 14.59 -15.06
CA GLU A 22 -17.28 14.18 -15.40
C GLU A 22 -16.57 13.77 -14.11
N HIS A 23 -17.02 12.65 -13.54
CA HIS A 23 -16.45 11.96 -12.38
C HIS A 23 -15.44 10.87 -12.79
N ASP A 24 -14.63 11.09 -13.83
CA ASP A 24 -13.87 9.99 -14.48
C ASP A 24 -12.33 10.13 -14.51
N SER A 25 -11.72 10.94 -13.64
CA SER A 25 -10.26 11.17 -13.67
C SER A 25 -9.44 10.81 -12.42
N HIS A 26 -10.04 10.23 -11.37
CA HIS A 26 -9.30 9.89 -10.13
C HIS A 26 -9.19 8.39 -9.78
N ASP A 27 -9.76 7.49 -10.58
CA ASP A 27 -9.90 6.06 -10.23
C ASP A 27 -8.70 5.17 -10.64
N VAL A 28 -7.70 5.72 -11.35
CA VAL A 28 -6.57 4.93 -11.88
C VAL A 28 -5.52 4.55 -10.84
N SER A 29 -5.45 5.26 -9.71
CA SER A 29 -4.48 4.95 -8.64
C SER A 29 -4.92 3.72 -7.84
N ASP A 30 -6.20 3.65 -7.47
CA ASP A 30 -6.73 2.65 -6.52
C ASP A 30 -6.75 1.23 -7.11
N LYS A 31 -6.98 1.12 -8.42
CA LYS A 31 -7.00 -0.17 -9.14
C LYS A 31 -5.69 -0.94 -9.00
N GLN A 32 -4.56 -0.24 -8.96
CA GLN A 32 -3.26 -0.89 -8.83
C GLN A 32 -3.10 -1.52 -7.44
N TYR A 33 -3.52 -0.82 -6.39
CA TYR A 33 -3.53 -1.33 -5.02
C TYR A 33 -4.45 -2.56 -4.87
N ILE A 34 -5.64 -2.51 -5.45
CA ILE A 34 -6.57 -3.65 -5.46
C ILE A 34 -5.95 -4.88 -6.14
N ILE A 35 -5.20 -4.71 -7.24
CA ILE A 35 -4.53 -5.83 -7.92
C ILE A 35 -3.45 -6.45 -7.03
N ILE A 36 -2.67 -5.62 -6.33
CA ILE A 36 -1.62 -6.09 -5.42
C ILE A 36 -2.24 -6.77 -4.18
N ALA A 37 -3.37 -6.25 -3.70
CA ALA A 37 -4.20 -6.88 -2.68
C ALA A 37 -4.60 -8.30 -3.04
N LEU A 38 -5.11 -8.44 -4.24
CA LEU A 38 -5.58 -9.71 -4.76
C LEU A 38 -4.41 -10.69 -4.95
N LEU A 39 -3.26 -10.21 -5.44
CA LEU A 39 -2.05 -11.01 -5.53
C LEU A 39 -1.56 -11.50 -4.15
N LEU A 40 -1.57 -10.64 -3.14
CA LEU A 40 -1.25 -10.98 -1.74
C LEU A 40 -2.22 -11.99 -1.14
N ALA A 41 -3.52 -11.86 -1.45
CA ALA A 41 -4.54 -12.80 -1.04
C ALA A 41 -4.32 -14.17 -1.68
N VAL A 42 -4.01 -14.21 -2.98
CA VAL A 42 -3.68 -15.45 -3.71
C VAL A 42 -2.40 -16.08 -3.14
N LEU A 43 -1.36 -15.28 -2.88
CA LEU A 43 -0.12 -15.73 -2.25
C LEU A 43 -0.39 -16.36 -0.87
N THR A 44 -1.36 -15.80 -0.14
CA THR A 44 -1.78 -16.31 1.16
C THR A 44 -2.57 -17.60 1.08
N ALA A 45 -3.50 -17.70 0.13
CA ALA A 45 -4.22 -18.95 -0.12
C ALA A 45 -3.26 -20.06 -0.57
N ALA A 46 -2.32 -19.75 -1.47
CA ALA A 46 -1.29 -20.67 -1.91
C ALA A 46 -0.42 -21.16 -0.75
N GLU A 47 0.00 -20.26 0.15
CA GLU A 47 0.75 -20.66 1.34
C GLU A 47 -0.05 -21.54 2.29
N VAL A 48 -1.32 -21.24 2.54
CA VAL A 48 -2.17 -22.09 3.38
C VAL A 48 -2.24 -23.50 2.80
N ILE A 49 -2.43 -23.63 1.48
CA ILE A 49 -2.43 -24.93 0.79
C ILE A 49 -1.08 -25.64 0.94
N VAL A 50 0.03 -24.92 0.76
CA VAL A 50 1.38 -25.49 0.93
C VAL A 50 1.67 -25.86 2.39
N SER A 51 1.15 -25.12 3.36
CA SER A 51 1.31 -25.43 4.78
C SER A 51 0.58 -26.71 5.20
N TYR A 52 -0.45 -27.11 4.45
CA TYR A 52 -1.12 -28.41 4.60
C TYR A 52 -0.37 -29.56 3.93
N LEU A 53 0.55 -29.27 3.01
CA LEU A 53 1.47 -30.25 2.45
C LEU A 53 2.62 -30.41 3.46
N ASP A 54 2.59 -31.48 4.24
CA ASP A 54 3.52 -31.70 5.34
C ASP A 54 4.94 -32.03 4.83
N ILE A 55 5.65 -30.98 4.45
CA ILE A 55 7.02 -30.98 3.88
C ILE A 55 8.11 -31.08 4.96
N GLY A 56 7.76 -31.54 6.17
CA GLY A 56 8.70 -31.83 7.25
C GLY A 56 9.48 -30.59 7.70
N ALA A 57 10.79 -30.74 7.91
CA ALA A 57 11.66 -29.68 8.46
C ALA A 57 11.74 -28.40 7.60
N TRP A 58 11.36 -28.45 6.31
CA TRP A 58 11.33 -27.29 5.42
C TRP A 58 10.10 -26.40 5.59
N LEU A 59 9.09 -26.85 6.33
CA LEU A 59 7.84 -26.11 6.54
C LEU A 59 8.13 -24.79 7.27
N VAL A 60 8.85 -24.84 8.39
CA VAL A 60 9.17 -23.66 9.22
C VAL A 60 9.90 -22.54 8.45
N PRO A 61 11.03 -22.79 7.75
CA PRO A 61 11.70 -21.74 6.99
C PRO A 61 10.88 -21.22 5.81
N THR A 62 10.11 -22.09 5.14
CA THR A 62 9.25 -21.70 4.01
C THR A 62 8.15 -20.73 4.46
N LEU A 63 7.48 -21.03 5.58
CA LEU A 63 6.45 -20.16 6.15
C LEU A 63 7.02 -18.81 6.60
N LEU A 64 8.24 -18.82 7.17
CA LEU A 64 8.91 -17.59 7.63
C LEU A 64 9.30 -16.66 6.46
N ILE A 65 9.78 -17.23 5.35
CA ILE A 65 10.10 -16.48 4.13
C ILE A 65 8.84 -15.88 3.52
N MET A 66 7.77 -16.66 3.41
CA MET A 66 6.49 -16.18 2.89
C MET A 66 5.88 -15.06 3.73
N MET A 67 5.90 -15.17 5.06
CA MET A 67 5.51 -14.09 5.96
C MET A 67 6.30 -12.81 5.72
N THR A 68 7.62 -12.93 5.56
CA THR A 68 8.50 -11.78 5.29
C THR A 68 8.16 -11.12 3.96
N VAL A 69 7.92 -11.91 2.91
CA VAL A 69 7.54 -11.39 1.57
C VAL A 69 6.20 -10.68 1.61
N LYS A 70 5.20 -11.25 2.29
CA LYS A 70 3.89 -10.61 2.44
C LYS A 70 3.99 -9.30 3.20
N PHE A 71 4.71 -9.30 4.32
CA PHE A 71 4.93 -8.13 5.14
C PHE A 71 5.62 -7.01 4.34
N ALA A 72 6.69 -7.32 3.61
CA ALA A 72 7.39 -6.36 2.75
C ALA A 72 6.49 -5.80 1.64
N THR A 73 5.66 -6.65 1.03
CA THR A 73 4.73 -6.25 -0.03
C THR A 73 3.61 -5.36 0.52
N ILE A 74 3.04 -5.68 1.69
CA ILE A 74 2.01 -4.86 2.35
C ILE A 74 2.58 -3.49 2.74
N VAL A 75 3.77 -3.43 3.34
CA VAL A 75 4.35 -2.12 3.72
C VAL A 75 4.72 -1.32 2.47
N GLY A 76 5.33 -1.93 1.46
CA GLY A 76 5.74 -1.23 0.25
C GLY A 76 4.57 -0.71 -0.61
N TYR A 77 3.49 -1.47 -0.68
CA TYR A 77 2.37 -1.16 -1.56
C TYR A 77 1.12 -0.68 -0.83
N PHE A 78 0.67 -1.28 0.27
CA PHE A 78 -0.60 -0.91 0.91
C PHE A 78 -0.49 0.25 1.90
N MET A 79 0.65 0.47 2.54
CA MET A 79 0.88 1.63 3.41
C MET A 79 1.34 2.85 2.60
N HIS A 80 0.61 3.29 1.57
CA HIS A 80 0.79 4.59 0.88
C HIS A 80 2.22 4.95 0.36
N LEU A 81 3.21 4.08 0.47
CA LEU A 81 4.63 4.40 0.33
C LEU A 81 5.03 4.57 -1.12
N LYS A 82 4.46 3.80 -2.05
CA LYS A 82 4.72 3.96 -3.50
C LYS A 82 4.41 5.39 -3.98
N PHE A 83 3.43 6.07 -3.37
CA PHE A 83 2.97 7.42 -3.72
C PHE A 83 3.43 8.51 -2.74
N ASP A 84 4.04 8.14 -1.61
CA ASP A 84 4.67 9.07 -0.67
C ASP A 84 6.20 9.16 -0.87
N SER A 85 6.77 10.26 -0.40
CA SER A 85 8.17 10.63 -0.60
C SER A 85 9.13 9.52 -0.11
N ALA A 86 10.27 9.39 -0.80
CA ALA A 86 11.27 8.34 -0.54
C ALA A 86 11.75 8.27 0.93
N ILE A 87 11.50 9.32 1.72
CA ILE A 87 11.85 9.41 3.13
C ILE A 87 11.14 8.38 4.02
N PHE A 88 9.86 8.08 3.76
CA PHE A 88 9.12 7.10 4.56
C PHE A 88 9.58 5.67 4.24
N LYS A 89 9.90 5.39 2.97
CA LYS A 89 10.50 4.11 2.55
C LYS A 89 11.85 3.93 3.23
N PHE A 90 12.68 4.97 3.20
CA PHE A 90 14.01 4.94 3.79
C PHE A 90 13.96 4.71 5.31
N MET A 91 13.11 5.44 6.04
CA MET A 91 12.97 5.26 7.49
C MET A 91 12.52 3.84 7.87
N PHE A 92 11.61 3.25 7.09
CA PHE A 92 11.17 1.87 7.31
C PHE A 92 12.29 0.86 7.04
N TYR A 93 13.03 0.99 5.93
CA TYR A 93 14.17 0.11 5.64
C TYR A 93 15.30 0.24 6.66
N VAL A 94 15.58 1.45 7.16
CA VAL A 94 16.53 1.67 8.25
C VAL A 94 16.05 1.00 9.54
N GLY A 95 14.76 1.11 9.88
CA GLY A 95 14.16 0.41 11.01
C GLY A 95 14.23 -1.11 10.88
N LEU A 96 13.95 -1.66 9.69
CA LEU A 96 14.07 -3.09 9.39
C LEU A 96 15.52 -3.58 9.51
N GLY A 97 16.47 -2.83 8.95
CA GLY A 97 17.90 -3.12 9.06
C GLY A 97 18.38 -3.07 10.51
N MET A 98 17.94 -2.08 11.29
CA MET A 98 18.20 -1.99 12.72
C MET A 98 17.59 -3.16 13.50
N ALA A 99 16.37 -3.57 13.19
CA ALA A 99 15.73 -4.72 13.86
C ALA A 99 16.53 -6.01 13.64
N VAL A 100 16.95 -6.27 12.40
CA VAL A 100 17.79 -7.44 12.07
C VAL A 100 19.16 -7.35 12.75
N ALA A 101 19.78 -6.17 12.75
CA ALA A 101 21.07 -5.95 13.40
C ALA A 101 20.99 -6.19 14.92
N LEU A 102 20.00 -5.59 15.60
CA LEU A 102 19.79 -5.77 17.04
C LEU A 102 19.48 -7.23 17.38
N TYR A 103 18.66 -7.90 16.57
CA TYR A 103 18.37 -9.32 16.76
C TYR A 103 19.63 -10.20 16.59
N GLY A 104 20.48 -9.91 15.59
CA GLY A 104 21.76 -10.60 15.40
C GLY A 104 22.75 -10.37 16.55
N ILE A 105 22.84 -9.15 17.06
CA ILE A 105 23.66 -8.79 18.23
C ILE A 105 23.15 -9.54 19.48
N MET A 106 21.83 -9.57 19.66
CA MET A 106 21.18 -10.29 20.77
C MET A 106 21.49 -11.79 20.69
N LEU A 107 21.33 -12.43 19.53
CA LEU A 107 21.66 -13.84 19.33
C LEU A 107 23.15 -14.14 19.58
N THR A 108 24.05 -13.26 19.14
CA THR A 108 25.49 -13.41 19.37
C THR A 108 25.83 -13.33 20.86
N THR A 109 25.20 -12.38 21.58
CA THR A 109 25.36 -12.23 23.03
C THR A 109 24.84 -13.45 23.77
N PHE A 110 23.64 -13.96 23.43
CA PHE A 110 23.08 -15.16 24.05
C PHE A 110 23.89 -16.42 23.71
N HIS A 111 24.37 -16.60 22.49
CA HIS A 111 25.20 -17.76 22.13
C HIS A 111 26.52 -17.78 22.91
N PHE A 112 27.13 -16.61 23.10
CA PHE A 112 28.33 -16.45 23.94
C PHE A 112 28.06 -16.66 25.44
N PHE A 113 26.81 -16.50 25.90
CA PHE A 113 26.43 -16.67 27.31
C PHE A 113 25.83 -18.05 27.63
N ILE A 114 25.33 -18.77 26.62
CA ILE A 114 24.74 -20.11 26.77
C ILE A 114 25.77 -21.24 26.58
N THR A 115 26.97 -20.90 26.07
CA THR A 115 28.14 -21.78 25.90
C THR A 115 29.06 -21.65 27.10
#